data_AF-A0A7I6GXI1-F1
#
_entry.id   AF-A0A7I6GXI1-F1
#
_cell.length_a   1.000
_cell.length_b   1.000
_cell.length_c   1.000
_cell.angle_alpha   90.00
_cell.angle_beta   90.00
_cell.angle_gamma   90.00
#
_symmetry.space_group_name_H-M   'P 1'
#
loop_
_entity.id
_entity.type
_entity.pdbx_description
1 polymer ?
#
loop_
_entity_poly.entity_id
_entity_poly.type
_entity_poly.pdbx_seq_one_letter_code
_entity_poly.pdbx_strand_id
1 'polypeptide(L)'
;SQNFFLVKTPCILNLSQKLNYIKSFAPLKLNQSNLNHYLNSSTGTKLTIINLISNFFTEKEPCKNLHNLKLYINANLRKLGIYKNTCKLQKRIISKIFLIN
;
A
#
# COMPACT_ATOMS: atom_id res chain seq x y z
N SER A 1 15.18 0.02 -34.72
CA SER A 1 13.72 0.24 -34.86
C SER A 1 13.00 -0.86 -34.08
N GLN A 2 12.11 -0.51 -33.16
CA GLN A 2 11.24 -1.50 -32.50
C GLN A 2 10.04 -1.75 -33.42
N ASN A 3 9.96 -2.95 -34.00
CA ASN A 3 8.84 -3.37 -34.83
C ASN A 3 7.67 -3.75 -33.91
N PHE A 4 6.64 -2.91 -33.84
CA PHE A 4 5.40 -3.24 -33.17
C PHE A 4 4.56 -4.13 -34.09
N PHE A 5 4.45 -5.42 -33.74
CA PHE A 5 3.54 -6.33 -34.43
C PHE A 5 2.11 -6.08 -33.96
N LEU A 6 1.23 -5.68 -34.89
CA LEU A 6 -0.20 -5.61 -34.63
C LEU A 6 -0.78 -7.02 -34.52
N VAL A 7 -1.22 -7.38 -33.33
CA VAL A 7 -1.94 -8.64 -33.09
C VAL A 7 -3.34 -8.57 -33.69
N LYS A 8 -3.76 -9.63 -34.41
CA LYS A 8 -5.07 -9.73 -35.07
C LYS A 8 -6.24 -9.60 -34.10
N THR A 9 -6.04 -9.96 -32.83
CA THR A 9 -7.04 -9.82 -31.78
C THR A 9 -6.37 -9.10 -30.61
N PRO A 10 -6.68 -7.81 -30.39
CA PRO A 10 -6.08 -7.06 -29.29
C PRO A 10 -6.57 -7.65 -27.96
N CYS A 11 -5.62 -8.02 -27.10
CA CYS A 11 -5.90 -8.40 -25.73
C CYS A 11 -5.18 -7.48 -24.76
N ILE A 12 -5.83 -7.17 -23.63
CA ILE A 12 -5.20 -6.37 -22.58
C ILE A 12 -4.20 -7.26 -21.85
N LEU A 13 -2.91 -7.10 -22.15
CA LEU A 13 -1.84 -7.75 -21.40
C LEU A 13 -1.95 -7.40 -19.92
N ASN A 14 -1.78 -8.41 -19.06
CA ASN A 14 -1.83 -8.31 -17.60
C ASN A 14 -3.10 -7.66 -17.05
N LEU A 15 -4.26 -7.98 -17.62
CA LEU A 15 -5.55 -7.42 -17.20
C LEU A 15 -5.76 -7.43 -15.67
N SER A 16 -5.44 -8.53 -14.98
CA SER A 16 -5.54 -8.61 -13.52
C SER A 16 -4.67 -7.57 -12.79
N GLN A 17 -3.42 -7.34 -13.23
CA GLN A 17 -2.55 -6.33 -12.62
C GLN A 17 -3.11 -4.93 -12.83
N LYS A 18 -3.66 -4.64 -14.02
CA LYS A 18 -4.30 -3.36 -14.33
C LYS A 18 -5.57 -3.15 -13.49
N LEU A 19 -6.40 -4.18 -13.33
CA LEU A 19 -7.57 -4.12 -12.46
C LEU A 19 -7.19 -3.91 -11.00
N ASN A 20 -6.15 -4.59 -10.51
CA ASN A 20 -5.65 -4.39 -9.15
C ASN A 20 -5.08 -2.98 -8.94
N TYR A 21 -4.41 -2.42 -9.95
CA TYR A 21 -3.95 -1.04 -9.93
C TYR A 21 -5.13 -0.07 -9.82
N ILE A 22 -6.16 -0.22 -10.65
CA ILE A 22 -7.38 0.62 -10.60
C ILE A 22 -8.05 0.49 -9.22
N LYS A 23 -8.25 -0.73 -8.72
CA LYS A 23 -8.83 -0.98 -7.39
C LYS A 23 -8.03 -0.34 -6.26
N SER A 24 -6.72 -0.14 -6.42
CA SER A 24 -5.89 0.48 -5.38
C SER A 24 -6.20 1.97 -5.14
N PHE A 25 -6.96 2.62 -6.02
CA PHE A 25 -7.45 3.99 -5.83
C PHE A 25 -8.79 4.09 -5.09
N ALA A 26 -9.45 2.96 -4.81
CA ALA A 26 -10.66 2.95 -4.02
C ALA A 26 -10.39 3.48 -2.59
N PRO A 27 -11.34 4.23 -1.99
CA PRO A 27 -11.21 4.69 -0.61
C PRO A 27 -10.98 3.53 0.35
N LEU A 28 -9.95 3.64 1.18
CA LEU A 28 -9.66 2.68 2.25
C LEU A 28 -10.46 3.03 3.49
N LYS A 29 -11.14 2.04 4.06
CA LYS A 29 -11.79 2.14 5.36
C LYS A 29 -10.87 1.59 6.44
N LEU A 30 -10.37 2.45 7.31
CA LEU A 30 -9.51 2.05 8.42
C LEU A 30 -10.32 1.26 9.47
N ASN A 31 -9.85 0.08 9.85
CA ASN A 31 -10.36 -0.63 11.03
C ASN A 31 -9.57 -0.16 12.26
N GLN A 32 -10.18 0.73 13.04
CA GLN A 32 -9.53 1.34 14.20
C GLN A 32 -9.17 0.31 15.29
N SER A 33 -10.00 -0.72 15.50
CA SER A 33 -9.75 -1.76 16.49
C SER A 33 -8.47 -2.55 16.13
N ASN A 34 -8.35 -2.94 14.87
CA ASN A 34 -7.15 -3.63 14.39
C ASN A 34 -5.91 -2.72 14.47
N LEU A 35 -6.04 -1.46 14.05
CA LEU A 35 -4.92 -0.51 14.15
C LEU A 35 -4.42 -0.40 15.60
N ASN A 36 -5.31 -0.17 16.56
CA ASN A 36 -4.97 -0.05 17.97
C ASN A 36 -4.34 -1.33 18.53
N HIS A 37 -4.88 -2.50 18.18
CA HIS A 37 -4.31 -3.79 18.55
C HIS A 37 -2.85 -3.92 18.06
N TYR A 38 -2.59 -3.57 16.80
CA TYR A 38 -1.24 -3.67 16.22
C TYR A 38 -0.28 -2.60 16.75
N LEU A 39 -0.75 -1.39 17.06
CA LEU A 39 0.04 -0.35 17.73
C LEU A 39 0.58 -0.83 19.07
N ASN A 40 -0.26 -1.48 19.88
CA ASN A 40 0.10 -1.91 21.24
C ASN A 40 0.95 -3.18 21.30
N SER A 41 0.99 -3.97 20.22
CA SER A 41 1.63 -5.31 20.20
C SER A 41 2.86 -5.41 19.29
N SER A 42 3.19 -4.35 18.55
CA SER A 42 4.29 -4.37 17.57
C SER A 42 5.51 -3.60 18.04
N THR A 43 6.69 -4.02 17.58
CA THR A 43 7.97 -3.34 17.84
C THR A 43 8.80 -3.18 16.57
N GLY A 44 9.85 -2.35 16.64
CA GLY A 44 10.79 -2.12 15.54
C GLY A 44 10.11 -1.63 14.25
N THR A 45 10.56 -2.11 13.10
CA THR A 45 10.06 -1.68 11.77
C THR A 45 8.56 -1.93 11.58
N LYS A 46 7.97 -2.94 12.26
CA LYS A 46 6.51 -3.15 12.24
C LYS A 46 5.80 -1.96 12.84
N LEU A 47 6.21 -1.56 14.05
CA LEU A 47 5.63 -0.41 14.75
C LEU A 47 5.82 0.86 13.93
N THR A 48 7.00 1.08 13.33
CA THR A 48 7.24 2.21 12.43
C THR A 48 6.23 2.27 11.29
N ILE A 49 5.99 1.14 10.59
CA ILE A 49 5.01 1.09 9.49
C ILE A 49 3.59 1.36 10.01
N ILE A 50 3.21 0.79 11.15
CA ILE A 50 1.87 0.97 11.73
C ILE A 50 1.65 2.43 12.15
N ASN A 51 2.65 3.08 12.74
CA ASN A 51 2.61 4.51 13.07
C ASN A 51 2.44 5.35 11.80
N LEU A 52 3.15 5.03 10.72
CA LEU A 52 2.98 5.72 9.43
C LEU A 52 1.56 5.51 8.85
N ILE A 53 0.97 4.31 9.02
CA ILE A 53 -0.43 4.08 8.64
C ILE A 53 -1.35 4.96 9.49
N SER A 54 -1.15 5.03 10.80
CA SER A 54 -1.93 5.90 11.68
C SER A 54 -1.84 7.37 11.26
N ASN A 55 -0.61 7.87 11.05
CA ASN A 55 -0.35 9.25 10.62
C ASN A 55 -1.00 9.56 9.28
N PHE A 56 -0.91 8.64 8.32
CA PHE A 56 -1.55 8.82 7.02
C PHE A 56 -3.06 9.03 7.15
N PHE A 57 -3.73 8.48 8.16
CA PHE A 57 -5.17 8.66 8.37
C PHE A 57 -5.51 9.87 9.25
N THR A 58 -4.64 10.29 10.17
CA THR A 58 -4.85 11.49 11.01
C THR A 58 -4.47 12.79 10.30
N GLU A 59 -3.46 12.78 9.44
CA GLU A 59 -3.04 13.96 8.65
C GLU A 59 -4.13 14.36 7.64
N LYS A 60 -4.16 15.64 7.23
CA LYS A 60 -5.12 16.14 6.22
C LYS A 60 -4.77 15.71 4.79
N GLU A 61 -4.19 14.54 4.62
CA GLU A 61 -3.83 13.97 3.32
C GLU A 61 -5.10 13.71 2.48
N PRO A 62 -5.19 14.25 1.25
CA PRO A 62 -6.29 13.93 0.35
C PRO A 62 -6.19 12.47 -0.13
N CYS A 63 -7.33 11.89 -0.50
CA CYS A 63 -7.39 10.59 -1.18
C CYS A 63 -6.74 9.44 -0.38
N LYS A 64 -7.41 9.02 0.71
CA LYS A 64 -7.02 7.90 1.58
C LYS A 64 -7.22 6.55 0.88
N ASN A 65 -6.39 6.22 -0.09
CA ASN A 65 -6.44 4.96 -0.85
C ASN A 65 -5.14 4.14 -0.72
N LEU A 66 -5.16 2.90 -1.19
CA LEU A 66 -4.04 1.96 -1.02
C LEU A 66 -2.79 2.38 -1.81
N HIS A 67 -2.99 3.01 -2.97
CA HIS A 67 -1.89 3.54 -3.77
C HIS A 67 -1.11 4.61 -3.00
N ASN A 68 -1.82 5.63 -2.51
CA ASN A 68 -1.24 6.76 -1.78
C ASN A 68 -0.63 6.32 -0.45
N LEU A 69 -1.29 5.40 0.28
CA LEU A 69 -0.73 4.85 1.51
C LEU A 69 0.63 4.19 1.28
N LYS A 70 0.79 3.39 0.20
CA LYS A 70 2.08 2.76 -0.12
C LYS A 70 3.16 3.78 -0.46
N LEU A 71 2.81 4.81 -1.24
CA LEU A 71 3.74 5.90 -1.55
C LEU A 71 4.19 6.63 -0.29
N TYR A 72 3.23 6.98 0.58
CA TYR A 72 3.48 7.65 1.85
C TYR A 72 4.41 6.83 2.75
N ILE A 73 4.12 5.55 2.95
CA ILE A 73 4.97 4.67 3.77
C ILE A 73 6.38 4.60 3.17
N ASN A 74 6.52 4.36 1.87
CA ASN A 74 7.83 4.23 1.23
C ASN A 74 8.65 5.52 1.30
N ALA A 75 8.02 6.67 1.09
CA ALA A 75 8.69 7.96 1.18
C ALA A 75 9.20 8.21 2.61
N ASN A 76 8.38 7.95 3.63
CA ASN A 76 8.76 8.16 5.02
C ASN A 76 9.79 7.14 5.51
N LEU A 77 9.70 5.86 5.12
CA LEU A 77 10.73 4.88 5.44
C LEU A 77 12.10 5.27 4.85
N ARG A 78 12.13 5.80 3.62
CA ARG A 78 13.36 6.32 3.01
C ARG A 78 13.93 7.51 3.79
N LYS A 79 13.08 8.45 4.24
CA LYS A 79 13.50 9.58 5.10
C LYS A 79 14.09 9.11 6.42
N LEU A 80 13.61 8.00 6.97
CA LEU A 80 14.11 7.37 8.19
C LEU A 80 15.38 6.50 7.96
N GLY A 81 15.96 6.49 6.76
CA GLY A 81 17.13 5.67 6.43
C GLY A 81 16.84 4.17 6.30
N ILE A 82 15.56 3.77 6.22
CA ILE A 82 15.15 2.37 6.07
C ILE A 82 15.05 2.04 4.58
N TYR A 83 16.16 1.59 4.00
CA TYR A 83 16.25 1.21 2.58
C TYR A 83 15.94 -0.28 2.31
N LYS A 84 15.78 -1.09 3.36
CA LYS A 84 15.45 -2.52 3.21
C LYS A 84 14.11 -2.68 2.49
N ASN A 85 14.00 -3.71 1.66
CA ASN A 85 12.76 -4.09 1.00
C ASN A 85 11.72 -4.54 2.04
N THR A 86 10.84 -3.61 2.43
CA THR A 86 9.76 -3.84 3.40
C THR A 86 8.44 -4.23 2.72
N CYS A 87 8.40 -4.39 1.40
CA CYS A 87 7.16 -4.65 0.64
C CYS A 87 6.36 -5.85 1.18
N LYS A 88 7.02 -6.97 1.49
CA LYS A 88 6.34 -8.17 2.03
C LYS A 88 5.75 -7.91 3.42
N LEU A 89 6.44 -7.12 4.25
CA LEU A 89 6.00 -6.76 5.59
C LEU A 89 4.82 -5.77 5.52
N GLN A 90 4.93 -4.74 4.70
CA GLN A 90 3.86 -3.76 4.47
C GLN A 90 2.59 -4.45 3.99
N LYS A 91 2.67 -5.36 3.01
CA LYS A 91 1.51 -6.13 2.52
C LYS A 91 0.80 -6.88 3.66
N ARG A 92 1.56 -7.56 4.53
CA ARG A 92 1.01 -8.30 5.68
C ARG A 92 0.37 -7.39 6.73
N ILE A 93 0.97 -6.23 7.00
CA ILE A 93 0.43 -5.28 7.97
C ILE A 93 -0.86 -4.66 7.41
N ILE A 94 -0.84 -4.22 6.16
CA ILE A 94 -2.00 -3.62 5.49
C ILE A 94 -3.15 -4.63 5.41
N SER A 95 -2.91 -5.89 5.00
CA SER A 95 -4.00 -6.88 4.92
C SER A 95 -4.67 -7.10 6.28
N LYS A 96 -3.88 -7.13 7.35
CA LYS A 96 -4.37 -7.29 8.72
C LYS A 96 -5.12 -6.07 9.25
N ILE A 97 -4.64 -4.86 8.97
CA ILE A 97 -5.30 -3.63 9.43
C ILE A 97 -6.59 -3.38 8.65
N PHE A 98 -6.58 -3.55 7.33
CA PHE A 98 -7.72 -3.19 6.48
C PHE A 98 -8.66 -4.36 6.16
N LEU A 99 -8.34 -5.59 6.60
CA LEU A 99 -9.08 -6.82 6.27
C LEU A 99 -9.21 -7.04 4.75
N ILE A 100 -8.12 -6.79 4.03
CA ILE A 100 -8.04 -6.94 2.56
C ILE A 100 -7.13 -8.13 2.25
N ASN A 101 -7.60 -9.04 1.39
CA ASN A 101 -6.85 -10.22 0.94
C ASN A 101 -5.83 -9.90 -0.16
#